data_AF-A0A380E4A5-F1
#
_entry.id   AF-A0A380E4A5-F1
#
_cell.length_a   1.000
_cell.length_b   1.000
_cell.length_c   1.000
_cell.angle_alpha   90.00
_cell.angle_beta   90.00
_cell.angle_gamma   90.00
#
_symmetry.space_group_name_H-M   'P 1'
#
loop_
_entity.id
_entity.type
_entity.pdbx_description
1 polymer ?
#
loop_
_entity_poly.entity_id
_entity_poly.type
_entity_poly.pdbx_seq_one_letter_code
_entity_poly.pdbx_strand_id
1 'polypeptide(L)'
;MTSKDRVVDLLDKAQLLDDADVSQINLSEKLTDQKMIFIPHKGQKNVEPQIGVNSVHVKNGNTNNTKVNLNTASVSELMSVPGVGQAKANAIVEYRNQQGAFQEIDDLKKVKGFGSKTFDKLKSYFTT
;
A
#
# COMPACT_ATOMS: atom_id res chain seq x y z
N MET A 1 1.89 3.59 -37.33
CA MET A 1 2.70 2.85 -36.34
C MET A 1 2.88 1.45 -36.87
N THR A 2 4.09 0.91 -36.87
CA THR A 2 4.33 -0.48 -37.29
C THR A 2 4.14 -1.42 -36.11
N SER A 3 3.85 -2.69 -36.35
CA SER A 3 3.64 -3.71 -35.31
C SER A 3 4.88 -3.98 -34.41
N LYS A 4 5.98 -3.25 -34.60
CA LYS A 4 7.22 -3.33 -33.81
C LYS A 4 7.48 -2.09 -32.96
N ASP A 5 6.64 -1.05 -33.09
CA ASP A 5 6.82 0.20 -32.37
C ASP A 5 6.67 -0.03 -30.86
N ARG A 6 7.53 0.61 -30.08
CA ARG A 6 7.56 0.58 -28.62
C ARG A 6 6.92 1.85 -28.05
N VAL A 7 6.67 1.85 -26.74
CA VAL A 7 6.13 3.00 -26.03
C VAL A 7 7.02 4.24 -26.20
N VAL A 8 8.34 4.09 -26.29
CA VAL A 8 9.24 5.22 -26.59
C VAL A 8 8.93 5.89 -27.94
N ASP A 9 8.60 5.12 -28.97
CA ASP A 9 8.31 5.64 -30.32
C ASP A 9 6.99 6.41 -30.36
N LEU A 10 6.06 6.12 -29.43
CA LEU A 10 4.84 6.89 -29.22
C LEU A 10 5.17 8.28 -28.64
N LEU A 11 6.10 8.36 -27.68
CA LEU A 11 6.45 9.61 -27.01
C LEU A 11 7.12 10.60 -27.96
N ASP A 12 7.96 10.14 -28.88
CA ASP A 12 8.61 10.99 -29.88
C ASP A 12 7.61 11.62 -30.86
N LYS A 13 6.42 11.01 -31.01
CA LYS A 13 5.35 11.49 -31.89
C LYS A 13 4.27 12.26 -31.12
N ALA A 14 4.22 12.13 -29.81
CA ALA A 14 3.24 12.76 -28.95
C ALA A 14 3.79 14.08 -28.39
N GLN A 15 2.92 15.08 -28.21
CA GLN A 15 3.28 16.28 -27.48
C GLN A 15 3.02 16.03 -25.98
N LEU A 16 4.10 15.83 -25.23
CA LEU A 16 4.07 15.72 -23.77
C LEU A 16 3.82 17.09 -23.13
N LEU A 17 3.18 17.10 -21.96
CA LEU A 17 3.13 18.29 -21.10
C LEU A 17 4.46 18.47 -20.35
N ASP A 18 4.82 19.70 -19.99
CA ASP A 18 6.08 20.03 -19.30
C ASP A 18 6.24 19.33 -17.94
N ASP A 19 5.12 19.00 -17.32
CA ASP A 19 5.03 18.33 -16.04
C ASP A 19 4.76 16.82 -16.17
N ALA A 20 4.80 16.24 -17.37
CA ALA A 20 4.68 14.79 -17.55
C ALA A 20 5.90 14.03 -17.01
N ASP A 21 5.66 12.92 -16.31
CA ASP A 21 6.68 12.05 -15.73
C ASP A 21 6.75 10.71 -16.46
N VAL A 22 7.64 10.65 -17.45
CA VAL A 22 7.92 9.45 -18.25
C VAL A 22 8.84 8.44 -17.54
N SER A 23 9.38 8.77 -16.36
CA SER A 23 10.24 7.84 -15.62
C SER A 23 9.48 6.65 -15.04
N GLN A 24 8.15 6.79 -14.91
CA GLN A 24 7.28 5.81 -14.26
C GLN A 24 6.70 4.77 -15.24
N ILE A 25 7.02 4.85 -16.54
CA ILE A 25 6.46 3.98 -17.58
C ILE A 25 7.51 3.06 -18.19
N ASN A 26 7.08 1.88 -18.66
CA ASN A 26 7.96 0.96 -19.37
C ASN A 26 8.11 1.35 -20.84
N LEU A 27 9.09 2.22 -21.12
CA LEU A 27 9.41 2.73 -22.46
C LEU A 27 9.74 1.63 -23.49
N SER A 28 10.19 0.48 -23.01
CA SER A 28 10.55 -0.67 -23.85
C SER A 28 9.36 -1.55 -24.22
N GLU A 29 8.19 -1.31 -23.66
CA GLU A 29 7.02 -2.13 -23.94
C GLU A 29 6.56 -1.98 -25.40
N LYS A 30 6.10 -3.07 -26.01
CA LYS A 30 5.55 -3.04 -27.36
C LYS A 30 4.18 -2.37 -27.36
N LEU A 31 3.94 -1.56 -28.37
CA LEU A 31 2.63 -0.97 -28.59
C LEU A 31 1.73 -1.95 -29.34
N THR A 32 0.48 -2.07 -28.88
CA THR A 32 -0.56 -2.85 -29.53
C THR A 32 -1.71 -1.93 -29.89
N ASP A 33 -2.49 -2.30 -30.90
CA ASP A 33 -3.68 -1.55 -31.27
C ASP A 33 -4.65 -1.43 -30.08
N GLN A 34 -5.39 -0.31 -30.03
CA GLN A 34 -6.35 0.03 -28.96
C GLN A 34 -5.77 0.13 -27.53
N LYS A 35 -4.45 0.08 -27.35
CA LYS A 35 -3.83 0.21 -26.03
C LYS A 35 -3.80 1.67 -25.57
N MET A 36 -4.38 1.94 -24.40
CA MET A 36 -4.26 3.22 -23.72
C MET A 36 -3.00 3.24 -22.84
N ILE A 37 -2.16 4.25 -23.04
CA ILE A 37 -1.00 4.52 -22.17
C ILE A 37 -1.30 5.80 -21.39
N PHE A 38 -1.18 5.72 -20.06
CA PHE A 38 -1.33 6.87 -19.19
C PHE A 38 0.03 7.35 -18.69
N ILE A 39 0.23 8.65 -18.73
CA ILE A 39 1.48 9.30 -18.33
C ILE A 39 1.15 10.18 -17.12
N PRO A 40 1.72 9.90 -15.94
CA PRO A 40 1.46 10.69 -14.74
C PRO A 40 2.15 12.05 -14.78
N HIS A 41 1.73 12.97 -13.91
CA HIS A 41 2.44 14.24 -13.70
C HIS A 41 3.61 14.06 -12.70
N LYS A 42 4.63 14.93 -12.77
CA LYS A 42 5.81 14.94 -11.90
C LYS A 42 5.41 15.09 -10.43
N GLY A 43 5.82 14.13 -9.61
CA GLY A 43 5.47 14.07 -8.19
C GLY A 43 4.14 13.37 -7.88
N GLN A 44 3.39 12.92 -8.90
CA GLN A 44 2.20 12.12 -8.72
C GLN A 44 2.60 10.64 -8.61
N LYS A 45 2.39 10.03 -7.44
CA LYS A 45 2.57 8.57 -7.29
C LYS A 45 1.51 7.85 -8.12
N ASN A 46 1.98 6.87 -8.91
CA ASN A 46 1.26 6.12 -9.93
C ASN A 46 -0.24 5.91 -9.62
N VAL A 47 -1.10 6.60 -10.37
CA VAL A 47 -2.53 6.30 -10.48
C VAL A 47 -2.73 5.62 -11.82
N GLU A 48 -2.61 4.30 -11.85
CA GLU A 48 -3.05 3.53 -13.00
C GLU A 48 -4.50 3.90 -13.34
N PRO A 49 -4.85 4.18 -14.62
CA PRO A 49 -6.23 4.38 -15.01
C PRO A 49 -6.99 3.10 -14.73
N GLN A 50 -7.88 3.17 -13.73
CA GLN A 50 -8.76 2.07 -13.40
C GLN A 50 -9.84 2.01 -14.46
N ILE A 51 -9.58 1.29 -15.55
CA ILE A 51 -10.63 0.93 -16.51
C ILE A 51 -11.59 -0.02 -15.79
N GLY A 52 -12.66 0.55 -15.24
CA GLY A 52 -13.94 -0.13 -15.01
C GLY A 52 -13.90 -1.38 -14.13
N VAL A 53 -13.48 -1.25 -12.88
CA VAL A 53 -14.00 -2.09 -11.78
C VAL A 53 -14.17 -1.17 -10.59
N ASN A 54 -15.37 -1.17 -9.99
CA ASN A 54 -15.78 -0.33 -8.87
C ASN A 54 -14.61 0.07 -7.97
N SER A 55 -14.51 1.38 -7.70
CA SER A 55 -13.64 1.98 -6.69
C SER A 55 -13.87 1.37 -5.31
N VAL A 56 -13.40 0.15 -5.11
CA VAL A 56 -12.96 -0.33 -3.83
C VAL A 56 -11.56 0.24 -3.70
N HIS A 57 -11.36 1.01 -2.65
CA HIS A 57 -10.06 1.42 -2.18
C HIS A 57 -9.29 0.16 -1.77
N VAL A 58 -8.75 -0.57 -2.76
CA VAL A 58 -7.97 -1.78 -2.55
C VAL A 58 -6.53 -1.36 -2.22
N LYS A 59 -6.36 -0.81 -1.02
CA LYS A 59 -5.25 -1.24 -0.18
C LYS A 59 -5.62 -2.62 0.34
N ASN A 60 -5.51 -3.68 -0.48
CA ASN A 60 -5.40 -5.07 0.01
C ASN A 60 -5.27 -6.08 -1.13
N GLY A 61 -4.17 -6.81 -1.17
CA GLY A 61 -4.09 -7.93 -2.11
C GLY A 61 -2.84 -8.77 -2.09
N ASN A 62 -1.90 -8.58 -1.15
CA ASN A 62 -1.02 -9.69 -0.83
C ASN A 62 -1.78 -10.59 0.16
N THR A 63 -2.65 -11.45 -0.39
CA THR A 63 -3.30 -12.56 0.30
C THR A 63 -2.27 -13.65 0.63
N ASN A 64 -1.23 -13.25 1.35
CA ASN A 64 -0.22 -14.11 1.93
C ASN A 64 0.08 -13.57 3.33
N ASN A 65 -0.87 -13.67 4.25
CA ASN A 65 -0.61 -13.64 5.70
C ASN A 65 0.38 -12.52 6.14
N THR A 66 0.22 -11.30 5.61
CA THR A 66 1.12 -10.20 5.91
C THR A 66 0.76 -9.65 7.28
N LYS A 67 1.47 -10.14 8.28
CA LYS A 67 1.45 -9.62 9.64
C LYS A 67 1.55 -8.08 9.64
N VAL A 68 0.71 -7.43 10.41
CA VAL A 68 0.73 -5.98 10.62
C VAL A 68 1.91 -5.63 11.50
N ASN A 69 2.76 -4.70 11.05
CA ASN A 69 3.92 -4.28 11.81
C ASN A 69 3.53 -3.27 12.90
N LEU A 70 3.76 -3.58 14.17
CA LEU A 70 3.37 -2.76 15.32
C LEU A 70 4.10 -1.41 15.39
N ASN A 71 5.31 -1.34 14.87
CA ASN A 71 6.15 -0.15 14.90
C ASN A 71 5.81 0.84 13.79
N THR A 72 5.34 0.36 12.64
CA THR A 72 5.09 1.18 11.45
C THR A 72 3.62 1.32 11.07
N ALA A 73 2.75 0.42 11.55
CA ALA A 73 1.34 0.46 11.19
C ALA A 73 0.61 1.71 11.70
N SER A 74 -0.34 2.13 10.89
CA SER A 74 -1.31 3.18 11.15
C SER A 74 -2.52 2.62 11.91
N VAL A 75 -3.31 3.49 12.54
CA VAL A 75 -4.53 3.10 13.26
C VAL A 75 -5.48 2.29 12.36
N SER A 76 -5.69 2.73 11.12
CA SER A 76 -6.55 2.03 10.15
C SER A 76 -6.02 0.64 9.76
N GLU A 77 -4.70 0.46 9.71
CA GLU A 77 -4.08 -0.83 9.38
C GLU A 77 -4.21 -1.81 10.56
N LEU A 78 -4.02 -1.32 11.78
CA LEU A 78 -4.28 -2.08 13.00
C LEU A 78 -5.74 -2.52 13.13
N MET A 79 -6.68 -1.64 12.74
CA MET A 79 -8.12 -1.95 12.71
C MET A 79 -8.52 -3.00 11.67
N SER A 80 -7.66 -3.27 10.67
CA SER A 80 -7.90 -4.35 9.72
C SER A 80 -7.75 -5.74 10.36
N VAL A 81 -7.18 -5.84 11.57
CA VAL A 81 -7.01 -7.10 12.28
C VAL A 81 -8.31 -7.48 13.00
N PRO A 82 -8.82 -8.71 12.79
CA PRO A 82 -10.07 -9.15 13.42
C PRO A 82 -9.95 -9.13 14.95
N GLY A 83 -10.80 -8.35 15.61
CA GLY A 83 -10.80 -8.20 17.08
C GLY A 83 -9.99 -7.00 17.60
N VAL A 84 -9.40 -6.20 16.70
CA VAL A 84 -8.78 -4.91 16.99
C VAL A 84 -9.71 -3.80 16.53
N GLY A 85 -10.39 -3.15 17.48
CA GLY A 85 -11.18 -1.95 17.20
C GLY A 85 -10.37 -0.67 17.41
N GLN A 86 -11.00 0.47 17.14
CA GLN A 86 -10.41 1.81 17.27
C GLN A 86 -9.70 2.02 18.62
N ALA A 87 -10.32 1.63 19.74
CA ALA A 87 -9.74 1.79 21.07
C ALA A 87 -8.42 1.01 21.25
N LYS A 88 -8.34 -0.22 20.71
CA LYS A 88 -7.13 -1.05 20.79
C LYS A 88 -6.04 -0.56 19.84
N ALA A 89 -6.42 -0.16 18.63
CA ALA A 89 -5.50 0.41 17.66
C ALA A 89 -4.85 1.69 18.20
N ASN A 90 -5.64 2.59 18.81
CA ASN A 90 -5.13 3.78 19.47
C ASN A 90 -4.19 3.42 20.63
N ALA A 91 -4.53 2.44 21.47
CA ALA A 91 -3.69 2.03 22.58
C ALA A 91 -2.30 1.53 22.13
N ILE A 92 -2.20 0.84 20.99
CA ILE A 92 -0.91 0.41 20.40
C ILE A 92 -0.07 1.63 20.01
N VAL A 93 -0.69 2.60 19.33
CA VAL A 93 -0.02 3.83 18.90
C VAL A 93 0.43 4.67 20.09
N GLU A 94 -0.43 4.81 21.11
CA GLU A 94 -0.09 5.51 22.35
C GLU A 94 1.07 4.83 23.09
N TYR A 95 1.04 3.49 23.18
CA TYR A 95 2.14 2.74 23.78
C TYR A 95 3.46 2.98 23.05
N ARG A 96 3.46 2.92 21.71
CA ARG A 96 4.65 3.22 20.89
C ARG A 96 5.17 4.63 21.14
N ASN A 97 4.28 5.60 21.28
CA ASN A 97 4.65 7.00 21.49
C ASN A 97 5.20 7.24 22.91
N GLN A 98 4.73 6.51 23.92
CA GLN A 98 5.14 6.69 25.31
C GLN A 98 6.34 5.84 25.72
N GLN A 99 6.37 4.57 25.31
CA GLN A 99 7.38 3.58 25.70
C GLN A 99 8.44 3.38 24.62
N GLY A 100 8.19 3.83 23.39
CA GLY A 100 9.07 3.60 22.24
C GLY A 100 8.67 2.37 21.42
N ALA A 101 9.56 1.98 20.51
CA ALA A 101 9.30 0.86 19.59
C ALA A 101 9.13 -0.48 20.32
N PHE A 102 8.17 -1.28 19.89
CA PHE A 102 7.96 -2.67 20.31
C PHE A 102 9.21 -3.49 19.93
N GLN A 103 9.85 -4.10 20.92
CA GLN A 103 11.04 -4.95 20.71
C GLN A 103 10.63 -6.38 20.36
N GLU A 104 9.56 -6.85 20.99
CA GLU A 104 9.00 -8.17 20.78
C GLU A 104 7.47 -8.10 20.65
N ILE A 105 6.86 -9.12 20.06
CA ILE A 105 5.40 -9.20 19.94
C ILE A 105 4.76 -9.25 21.34
N ASP A 106 5.43 -9.87 22.32
CA ASP A 106 4.98 -10.00 23.71
C ASP A 106 4.79 -8.65 24.42
N ASP A 107 5.48 -7.58 23.99
CA ASP A 107 5.27 -6.22 24.49
C ASP A 107 3.83 -5.74 24.29
N LEU A 108 3.11 -6.31 23.32
CA LEU A 108 1.69 -6.05 23.12
C LEU A 108 0.86 -6.36 24.38
N LYS A 109 1.28 -7.29 25.25
CA LYS A 109 0.60 -7.59 26.52
C LYS A 109 0.65 -6.43 27.51
N LYS A 110 1.62 -5.52 27.37
CA LYS A 110 1.75 -4.30 28.20
C LYS A 110 0.78 -3.21 27.75
N VAL A 111 0.20 -3.34 26.56
CA VAL A 111 -0.78 -2.39 26.01
C VAL A 111 -2.15 -2.60 26.65
N LYS A 112 -2.78 -1.52 27.09
CA LYS A 112 -4.12 -1.53 27.68
C LYS A 112 -5.13 -2.14 26.70
N GLY A 113 -5.81 -3.22 27.12
CA GLY A 113 -6.81 -3.93 26.30
C GLY A 113 -6.30 -5.18 25.58
N PHE A 114 -5.02 -5.50 25.69
CA PHE A 114 -4.39 -6.72 25.16
C PHE A 114 -4.06 -7.72 26.27
N GLY A 115 -5.08 -8.19 26.98
CA GLY A 115 -4.91 -9.30 27.94
C GLY A 115 -4.54 -10.62 27.24
N SER A 116 -4.08 -11.62 28.01
CA SER A 116 -3.54 -12.89 27.49
C SER A 116 -4.44 -13.57 26.44
N LYS A 117 -5.76 -13.61 26.68
CA LYS A 117 -6.73 -14.18 25.74
C LYS A 117 -6.81 -13.44 24.39
N THR A 118 -6.67 -12.11 24.42
CA THR A 118 -6.69 -11.27 23.22
C THR A 118 -5.35 -11.41 22.50
N PHE A 119 -4.25 -11.38 23.25
CA PHE A 119 -2.91 -11.57 22.71
C PHE A 119 -2.76 -12.89 21.95
N ASP A 120 -3.16 -14.03 22.54
CA ASP A 120 -2.99 -15.33 21.90
C ASP A 120 -3.73 -15.46 20.57
N LYS A 121 -4.87 -14.79 20.42
CA LYS A 121 -5.64 -14.75 19.18
C LYS A 121 -5.01 -13.83 18.13
N LEU A 122 -4.32 -12.79 18.56
CA LEU A 122 -3.85 -11.71 17.68
C LEU A 122 -2.36 -11.77 17.36
N LYS A 123 -1.54 -12.44 18.18
CA LYS A 123 -0.07 -12.52 18.00
C LYS A 123 0.36 -12.99 16.61
N SER A 124 -0.42 -13.88 15.99
CA SER A 124 -0.13 -14.40 14.65
C SER A 124 -0.34 -13.36 13.54
N TYR A 125 -1.09 -12.30 13.81
CA TYR A 125 -1.39 -11.21 12.87
C TYR A 125 -0.40 -10.05 13.00
N PHE A 126 0.54 -10.08 13.94
CA PHE A 126 1.44 -8.97 14.21
C PHE A 126 2.91 -9.32 14.00
N THR A 127 3.71 -8.31 13.66
CA THR A 127 5.17 -8.34 13.64
C THR A 127 5.71 -7.06 14.27
N THR A 128 6.94 -7.08 14.78
CA THR A 128 7.66 -5.87 15.18
C THR A 128 8.41 -5.26 14.01
#